data_AF-C5FH02-F1
#
_entry.id   AF-C5FH02-F1
#
_cell.length_a   1.000
_cell.length_b   1.000
_cell.length_c   1.000
_cell.angle_alpha   90.00
_cell.angle_beta   90.00
_cell.angle_gamma   90.00
#
_symmetry.space_group_name_H-M   'P 1'
#
loop_
_entity.id
_entity.type
_entity.pdbx_description
1 polymer ?
#
loop_
_entity_poly.entity_id
_entity_poly.type
_entity_poly.pdbx_seq_one_letter_code
_entity_poly.pdbx_strand_id
1 'polypeptide(L)'
;MTSSNDDGQSNGNFEGYVFKSCLDAAVVVDEKFYGPLPDVVSMQGRFLRPRPETPTFDPEYYPDFARKLAFLLDGVPFRQKVRRRKYGEEIVEEWIEGHTPIEIREKWISEQEKKMKQHDAILENPTPPTPEDERRAKEERMAAERDKARLVWEKYKAIKKQKKRKAAELSSSSTQTLPNPRKRQMPS
;
A
#
# COMPACT_ATOMS: atom_id res chain seq x y z
N MET A 1 -32.24 -40.37 79.21
CA MET A 1 -32.47 -41.44 78.21
C MET A 1 -32.30 -40.81 76.85
N THR A 2 -31.35 -41.35 76.05
CA THR A 2 -31.33 -41.46 74.57
C THR A 2 -31.53 -40.17 73.75
N SER A 3 -30.71 -39.77 72.79
CA SER A 3 -29.67 -40.39 71.96
C SER A 3 -28.79 -39.24 71.44
N SER A 4 -27.46 -39.32 71.33
CA SER A 4 -26.67 -40.05 70.33
C SER A 4 -27.07 -39.79 68.87
N ASN A 5 -26.02 -39.55 68.07
CA ASN A 5 -25.90 -39.47 66.60
C ASN A 5 -25.65 -38.02 66.12
N ASP A 6 -24.68 -37.73 65.27
CA ASP A 6 -23.58 -38.51 64.71
C ASP A 6 -22.64 -37.48 64.06
N ASP A 7 -21.34 -37.57 64.35
CA ASP A 7 -20.32 -36.76 63.70
C ASP A 7 -20.12 -37.28 62.26
N GLY A 8 -20.92 -36.75 61.34
CA GLY A 8 -20.74 -36.94 59.91
C GLY A 8 -19.53 -36.16 59.41
N GLN A 9 -18.32 -36.70 59.60
CA GLN A 9 -17.16 -36.35 58.79
C GLN A 9 -17.47 -36.67 57.32
N SER A 10 -17.97 -35.69 56.56
CA SER A 10 -17.97 -35.77 55.11
C SER A 10 -16.55 -35.52 54.62
N ASN A 11 -15.79 -36.60 54.48
CA ASN A 11 -14.56 -36.62 53.69
C ASN A 11 -14.88 -36.04 52.31
N GLY A 12 -14.43 -34.81 52.07
CA GLY A 12 -14.56 -34.11 50.81
C GLY A 12 -13.70 -34.81 49.75
N ASN A 13 -14.23 -35.88 49.18
CA ASN A 13 -13.82 -36.34 47.86
C ASN A 13 -14.11 -35.18 46.90
N PHE A 14 -13.08 -34.41 46.55
CA PHE A 14 -13.12 -33.51 45.41
C PHE A 14 -13.10 -34.36 44.14
N GLU A 15 -14.23 -35.01 43.87
CA GLU A 15 -14.56 -35.46 42.53
C GLU A 15 -14.54 -34.22 41.63
N GLY A 16 -13.63 -34.20 40.67
CA GLY A 16 -13.37 -33.06 39.80
C GLY A 16 -14.62 -32.66 39.03
N TYR A 17 -15.36 -31.69 39.55
CA TYR A 17 -16.48 -31.07 38.85
C TYR A 17 -15.92 -30.23 37.69
N VAL A 18 -15.99 -30.79 36.48
CA VAL A 18 -15.71 -30.04 35.26
C VAL A 18 -16.95 -29.23 34.91
N PHE A 19 -16.92 -27.94 35.23
CA PHE A 19 -17.99 -27.02 34.87
C PHE A 19 -18.07 -26.91 33.34
N LYS A 20 -19.24 -27.24 32.78
CA LYS A 20 -19.49 -27.13 31.33
C LYS A 20 -19.60 -25.68 30.89
N SER A 21 -19.93 -24.78 31.81
CA SER A 21 -20.01 -23.35 31.59
C SER A 21 -19.68 -22.55 32.86
N CYS A 22 -19.28 -21.29 32.68
CA CYS A 22 -19.07 -20.36 33.80
C CYS A 22 -20.37 -20.11 34.60
N LEU A 23 -21.54 -20.22 33.95
CA LEU A 23 -22.84 -20.13 34.60
C LEU A 23 -23.10 -21.30 35.55
N ASP A 24 -22.75 -22.53 35.16
CA ASP A 24 -22.88 -23.69 36.05
C ASP A 24 -21.96 -23.57 37.28
N ALA A 25 -20.76 -23.02 37.10
CA ALA A 25 -19.85 -22.73 38.20
C ALA A 25 -20.43 -21.68 39.15
N ALA A 26 -21.02 -20.62 38.60
CA ALA A 26 -21.66 -19.59 39.40
C ALA A 26 -22.84 -20.13 40.20
N VAL A 27 -23.70 -20.98 39.61
CA VAL A 27 -24.86 -21.58 40.31
C VAL A 27 -24.41 -22.48 41.47
N VAL A 28 -23.41 -23.34 41.26
CA VAL A 28 -22.90 -24.23 42.32
C VAL A 28 -22.22 -23.45 43.45
N VAL A 29 -21.53 -22.36 43.12
CA VAL A 29 -20.94 -21.48 44.14
C VAL A 29 -22.05 -20.74 44.89
N ASP A 30 -23.01 -20.14 44.19
CA ASP A 30 -24.11 -19.39 44.79
C ASP A 30 -24.96 -20.28 45.71
N GLU A 31 -25.25 -21.51 45.29
CA GLU A 31 -26.00 -22.48 46.09
C GLU A 31 -25.23 -22.93 47.35
N LYS A 32 -23.90 -23.03 47.30
CA LYS A 32 -23.07 -23.34 48.47
C LYS A 32 -22.99 -22.19 49.47
N PHE A 33 -22.96 -20.94 48.99
CA PHE A 33 -22.81 -19.77 49.86
C PHE A 33 -24.14 -19.25 50.40
N TYR A 34 -25.22 -19.34 49.61
CA TYR A 34 -26.51 -18.72 49.93
C TYR A 34 -27.66 -19.73 50.06
N GLY A 35 -27.41 -21.01 49.82
CA GLY A 35 -28.43 -22.06 49.85
C GLY A 35 -29.19 -22.19 48.52
N PRO A 36 -30.14 -23.14 48.43
CA PRO A 36 -30.92 -23.35 47.22
C PRO A 36 -31.68 -22.07 46.85
N LEU A 37 -31.62 -21.71 45.56
CA LEU A 37 -32.35 -20.56 45.02
C LEU A 37 -33.83 -20.68 45.40
N PRO A 38 -34.43 -19.64 46.00
CA PRO A 38 -35.80 -19.75 46.46
C PRO A 38 -36.74 -19.92 45.27
N ASP A 39 -37.69 -20.84 45.40
CA ASP A 39 -38.63 -21.15 44.33
C ASP A 39 -39.49 -19.92 44.00
N VAL A 40 -39.35 -19.45 42.76
CA VAL A 40 -39.99 -18.23 42.24
C VAL A 40 -41.52 -18.32 42.36
N VAL A 41 -42.09 -19.53 42.28
CA VAL A 41 -43.53 -19.76 42.42
C VAL A 41 -43.98 -19.60 43.87
N SER A 42 -43.24 -20.20 44.81
CA SER A 42 -43.51 -20.06 46.25
C SER A 42 -43.40 -18.61 46.73
N MET A 43 -42.52 -17.82 46.12
CA MET A 43 -42.29 -16.42 46.49
C MET A 43 -43.27 -15.43 45.88
N GLN A 44 -44.18 -15.86 45.00
CA GLN A 44 -45.15 -15.02 44.28
C GLN A 44 -44.55 -13.71 43.72
N GLY A 45 -43.30 -13.77 43.28
CA GLY A 45 -42.59 -12.61 42.74
C GLY A 45 -42.25 -11.50 43.74
N ARG A 46 -42.30 -11.73 45.07
CA ARG A 46 -41.92 -10.74 46.10
C ARG A 46 -40.51 -10.16 45.94
N PHE A 47 -39.62 -10.88 45.27
CA PHE A 47 -38.23 -10.49 45.04
C PHE A 47 -37.94 -10.14 43.57
N LEU A 48 -38.96 -10.06 42.72
CA LEU A 48 -38.79 -9.53 41.38
C LEU A 48 -38.46 -8.04 41.52
N ARG A 49 -37.31 -7.63 40.96
CA ARG A 49 -36.97 -6.21 40.89
C ARG A 49 -38.09 -5.50 40.12
N PRO A 50 -38.60 -4.36 40.63
CA PRO A 50 -39.58 -3.59 39.89
C PRO A 50 -39.02 -3.21 38.52
N ARG A 51 -39.92 -3.07 37.54
CA ARG A 51 -39.56 -2.65 36.19
C ARG A 51 -38.72 -1.36 36.28
N PRO A 52 -37.54 -1.29 35.66
CA PRO A 52 -36.77 -0.06 35.64
C PRO A 52 -37.63 1.07 35.07
N GLU A 53 -37.54 2.25 35.67
CA GLU A 53 -38.30 3.42 35.24
C GLU A 53 -37.99 3.69 33.76
N THR A 54 -39.04 4.02 33.01
CA THR A 54 -38.88 4.37 31.59
C THR A 54 -38.15 5.70 31.55
N PRO A 55 -37.01 5.84 30.85
CA PRO A 55 -36.27 7.08 30.84
C PRO A 55 -37.17 8.21 30.37
N THR A 56 -37.40 9.20 31.23
CA THR A 56 -38.12 10.42 30.89
C THR A 56 -37.20 11.30 30.06
N PHE A 57 -37.69 11.73 28.90
CA PHE A 57 -36.99 12.67 28.03
C PHE A 57 -37.14 14.07 28.65
N ASP A 58 -36.11 14.57 29.33
CA ASP A 58 -36.11 15.95 29.83
C ASP A 58 -35.87 16.91 28.64
N PRO A 59 -36.80 17.82 28.33
CA PRO A 59 -36.67 18.78 27.23
C PRO A 59 -35.82 19.98 27.67
N GLU A 60 -34.66 19.74 28.28
CA GLU A 60 -33.76 20.81 28.69
C GLU A 60 -33.10 21.41 27.43
N TYR A 61 -33.42 22.66 27.12
CA TYR A 61 -32.89 23.34 25.95
C TYR A 61 -31.44 23.76 26.20
N TYR A 62 -30.50 23.08 25.55
CA TYR A 62 -29.07 23.40 25.61
C TYR A 62 -28.67 24.35 24.47
N PRO A 63 -28.51 25.67 24.71
CA PRO A 63 -28.23 26.65 23.67
C PRO A 63 -26.88 26.41 22.97
N ASP A 64 -25.90 25.85 23.66
CA ASP A 64 -24.59 25.52 23.08
C ASP A 64 -24.67 24.33 22.13
N PHE A 65 -25.50 23.34 22.48
CA PHE A 65 -25.79 22.22 21.59
C PHE A 65 -26.51 22.70 20.33
N ALA A 66 -27.54 23.55 20.49
CA ALA A 66 -28.27 24.10 19.35
C ALA A 66 -27.37 24.91 18.40
N ARG A 67 -26.49 25.75 18.94
CA ARG A 67 -25.50 26.52 18.13
C ARG A 67 -24.52 25.61 17.41
N LYS A 68 -24.00 24.59 18.10
CA LYS A 68 -23.08 23.60 17.50
C LYS A 68 -23.78 22.80 16.40
N LEU A 69 -25.02 22.38 16.64
CA LEU A 69 -25.84 21.66 15.67
C LEU A 69 -26.11 22.53 14.43
N ALA A 70 -26.50 23.80 14.61
CA ALA A 70 -26.71 24.75 13.52
C ALA A 70 -25.44 24.91 12.67
N PHE A 71 -24.28 25.12 13.31
CA PHE A 71 -23.00 25.21 12.60
C PHE A 71 -22.67 23.94 11.81
N LEU A 72 -22.92 22.76 12.39
CA LEU A 72 -22.67 21.49 11.72
C LEU A 72 -23.62 21.29 10.53
N LEU A 73 -24.89 21.65 10.68
CA LEU A 73 -25.90 21.57 9.61
C LEU A 73 -25.58 22.54 8.47
N ASP A 74 -25.12 23.76 8.77
CA ASP A 74 -24.64 24.71 7.75
C ASP A 74 -23.41 24.20 6.99
N GLY A 75 -22.61 23.35 7.63
CA GLY A 75 -21.48 22.67 7.00
C GLY A 75 -21.88 21.58 5.99
N VAL A 76 -23.08 21.01 6.09
CA VAL A 76 -23.51 19.88 5.24
C VAL A 76 -23.65 20.29 3.77
N PRO A 77 -24.35 21.38 3.39
CA PRO A 77 -24.41 21.85 2.00
C PRO A 77 -23.03 22.14 1.42
N PHE A 78 -22.13 22.70 2.23
CA PHE A 78 -20.77 22.98 1.81
C PHE A 78 -20.01 21.69 1.48
N ARG A 79 -20.10 20.66 2.34
CA ARG A 79 -19.49 19.34 2.09
C ARG A 79 -20.05 18.69 0.83
N GLN A 80 -21.37 18.72 0.64
CA GLN A 80 -22.02 18.20 -0.57
C GLN A 80 -21.51 18.91 -1.83
N LYS A 81 -21.38 20.24 -1.79
CA LYS A 81 -20.84 21.05 -2.89
C LYS A 81 -19.38 20.72 -3.20
N VAL A 82 -18.55 20.52 -2.17
CA VAL A 82 -17.16 20.06 -2.33
C VAL A 82 -17.13 18.67 -2.95
N ARG A 83 -17.99 17.74 -2.50
CA ARG A 83 -18.07 16.39 -3.09
C ARG A 83 -18.48 16.45 -4.57
N ARG A 84 -19.45 17.28 -4.95
CA ARG A 84 -19.85 17.43 -6.36
C ARG A 84 -18.70 17.94 -7.22
N ARG A 85 -17.89 18.86 -6.71
CA ARG A 85 -16.67 19.32 -7.40
C ARG A 85 -15.57 18.27 -7.48
N LYS A 86 -15.44 17.41 -6.46
CA LYS A 86 -14.39 16.38 -6.41
C LYS A 86 -14.72 15.18 -7.30
N TYR A 87 -15.93 14.66 -7.20
CA TYR A 87 -16.30 13.38 -7.79
C TYR A 87 -17.31 13.50 -8.94
N GLY A 88 -17.88 14.68 -9.17
CA GLY A 88 -18.99 14.88 -10.11
C GLY A 88 -20.35 14.73 -9.45
N GLU A 89 -21.41 15.13 -10.16
CA GLU A 89 -22.78 15.13 -9.64
C GLU A 89 -23.35 13.72 -9.54
N GLU A 90 -23.12 12.90 -10.58
CA GLU A 90 -23.59 11.51 -10.67
C GLU A 90 -23.15 10.65 -9.46
N ILE A 91 -21.87 10.76 -9.08
CA ILE A 91 -21.31 9.98 -7.96
C ILE A 91 -21.85 10.45 -6.61
N VAL A 92 -22.22 11.74 -6.49
CA VAL A 92 -22.74 12.30 -5.23
C VAL A 92 -24.21 11.97 -5.02
N GLU A 93 -24.98 11.82 -6.09
CA GLU A 93 -26.37 11.37 -6.03
C GLU A 93 -26.46 9.86 -5.76
N GLU A 94 -25.55 9.07 -6.32
CA GLU A 94 -25.52 7.63 -6.13
C GLU A 94 -24.99 7.22 -4.74
N TRP A 95 -23.95 7.92 -4.23
CA TRP A 95 -23.25 7.49 -3.01
C TRP A 95 -23.35 8.50 -1.86
N ILE A 96 -23.78 7.98 -0.70
CA ILE A 96 -23.81 8.71 0.57
C ILE A 96 -22.39 9.17 0.97
N GLU A 97 -22.30 10.27 1.71
CA GLU A 97 -21.02 10.76 2.24
C GLU A 97 -20.33 9.68 3.09
N GLY A 98 -19.04 9.49 2.88
CA GLY A 98 -18.25 8.44 3.54
C GLY A 98 -18.26 7.08 2.81
N HIS A 99 -19.24 6.81 1.95
CA HIS A 99 -19.38 5.54 1.23
C HIS A 99 -18.96 5.60 -0.24
N THR A 100 -18.21 6.63 -0.63
CA THR A 100 -17.68 6.72 -2.00
C THR A 100 -16.69 5.58 -2.25
N PRO A 101 -16.85 4.79 -3.35
CA PRO A 101 -15.97 3.68 -3.65
C PRO A 101 -14.49 4.10 -3.68
N ILE A 102 -13.63 3.21 -3.19
CA ILE A 102 -12.19 3.46 -3.03
C ILE A 102 -11.55 3.82 -4.37
N GLU A 103 -11.94 3.14 -5.45
CA GLU A 103 -11.42 3.37 -6.80
C GLU A 103 -11.62 4.83 -7.28
N ILE A 104 -12.80 5.41 -7.00
CA ILE A 104 -13.10 6.80 -7.37
C ILE A 104 -12.26 7.77 -6.53
N ARG A 105 -12.11 7.47 -5.24
CA ARG A 105 -11.29 8.27 -4.33
C ARG A 105 -9.82 8.25 -4.75
N GLU A 106 -9.28 7.08 -5.06
CA GLU A 106 -7.89 6.90 -5.50
C GLU A 106 -7.62 7.56 -6.85
N LYS A 107 -8.55 7.43 -7.80
CA LYS A 107 -8.48 8.16 -9.09
C LYS A 107 -8.35 9.66 -8.85
N TRP A 108 -9.22 10.24 -8.03
CA TRP A 108 -9.17 11.66 -7.71
C TRP A 108 -7.85 12.07 -7.04
N ILE A 109 -7.35 11.29 -6.06
CA ILE A 109 -6.06 11.54 -5.41
C ILE A 109 -4.93 11.56 -6.44
N SER A 110 -4.88 10.55 -7.31
CA SER A 110 -3.84 10.45 -8.34
C SER A 110 -3.87 11.63 -9.33
N GLU A 111 -5.06 12.14 -9.66
CA GLU A 111 -5.20 13.32 -10.50
C GLU A 111 -4.74 14.60 -9.80
N GLN A 112 -5.03 14.75 -8.50
CA GLN A 112 -4.54 15.88 -7.73
C GLN A 112 -3.02 15.85 -7.60
N GLU A 113 -2.42 14.70 -7.36
CA GLU A 113 -0.95 14.56 -7.33
C GLU A 113 -0.30 14.93 -8.66
N LYS A 114 -0.91 14.54 -9.79
CA LYS A 114 -0.44 14.94 -11.12
C LYS A 114 -0.53 16.46 -11.31
N LYS A 115 -1.66 17.07 -10.93
CA LYS A 115 -1.86 18.52 -11.02
C LYS A 115 -0.89 19.28 -10.11
N MET A 116 -0.64 18.78 -8.91
CA MET A 116 0.30 19.36 -7.97
C MET A 116 1.72 19.29 -8.53
N LYS A 117 2.16 18.14 -9.05
CA LYS A 117 3.47 18.00 -9.71
C LYS A 117 3.63 18.94 -10.91
N GLN A 118 2.58 19.11 -11.71
CA GLN A 118 2.60 20.07 -12.83
C GLN A 118 2.73 21.50 -12.35
N HIS A 119 2.00 21.86 -11.29
CA HIS A 119 2.07 23.19 -10.69
C HIS A 119 3.45 23.45 -10.05
N ASP A 120 4.00 22.47 -9.35
CA ASP A 120 5.33 22.53 -8.76
C ASP A 120 6.40 22.68 -9.85
N ALA A 121 6.28 21.96 -10.97
CA ALA A 121 7.18 22.10 -12.12
C ALA A 121 7.10 23.49 -12.79
N ILE A 122 5.98 24.20 -12.67
CA ILE A 122 5.82 25.57 -13.17
C ILE A 122 6.42 26.58 -12.17
N LEU A 123 6.31 26.31 -10.87
CA LEU A 123 6.83 27.14 -9.78
C LEU A 123 8.31 26.93 -9.49
N GLU A 124 8.87 25.81 -9.91
CA GLU A 124 10.30 25.57 -9.96
C GLU A 124 10.88 26.51 -11.02
N ASN A 125 11.12 27.75 -10.61
CA ASN A 125 11.95 28.69 -11.35
C ASN A 125 13.22 27.93 -11.73
N PRO A 126 13.59 27.88 -13.03
CA PRO A 126 14.84 27.26 -13.42
C PRO A 126 15.92 27.97 -12.63
N THR A 127 16.49 27.28 -11.64
CA THR A 127 17.62 27.82 -10.90
C THR A 127 18.68 28.07 -11.97
N PRO A 128 19.10 29.33 -12.18
CA PRO A 128 20.06 29.63 -13.23
C PRO A 128 21.26 28.72 -12.99
N PRO A 129 21.73 28.00 -14.02
CA PRO A 129 22.77 26.99 -13.85
C PRO A 129 23.95 27.63 -13.14
N THR A 130 24.41 26.99 -12.07
CA THR A 130 25.56 27.44 -11.33
C THR A 130 26.77 27.42 -12.28
N PRO A 131 27.76 28.31 -12.17
CA PRO A 131 28.93 28.30 -13.07
C PRO A 131 29.66 26.94 -13.13
N GLU A 132 29.57 26.14 -12.06
CA GLU A 132 30.04 24.75 -12.01
C GLU A 132 29.24 23.80 -12.91
N ASP A 133 27.92 23.96 -13.01
CA ASP A 133 27.06 23.15 -13.87
C ASP A 133 27.34 23.42 -15.35
N GLU A 134 27.60 24.69 -15.71
CA GLU A 134 28.03 25.04 -17.07
C GLU A 134 29.41 24.48 -17.43
N ARG A 135 30.34 24.48 -16.47
CA ARG A 135 31.67 23.88 -16.66
C ARG A 135 31.56 22.37 -16.88
N ARG A 136 30.76 21.69 -16.07
CA ARG A 136 30.52 20.24 -16.20
C ARG A 136 29.85 19.89 -17.53
N ALA A 137 28.84 20.65 -17.94
CA ALA A 137 28.17 20.44 -19.24
C ALA A 137 29.10 20.70 -20.44
N LYS A 138 30.00 21.69 -20.35
CA LYS A 138 31.03 21.94 -21.38
C LYS A 138 32.06 20.82 -21.42
N GLU A 139 32.50 20.32 -20.26
CA GLU A 139 33.43 19.19 -20.18
C GLU A 139 32.84 17.91 -20.78
N GLU A 140 31.57 17.61 -20.49
CA GLU A 140 30.87 16.45 -21.06
C GLU A 140 30.72 16.56 -22.59
N ARG A 141 30.40 17.76 -23.10
CA ARG A 141 30.35 18.00 -24.56
C ARG A 141 31.71 17.80 -25.22
N MET A 142 32.77 18.34 -24.60
CA MET A 142 34.14 18.20 -25.11
C MET A 142 34.63 16.75 -25.05
N ALA A 143 34.26 15.99 -24.01
CA ALA A 143 34.54 14.55 -23.91
C ALA A 143 33.82 13.76 -25.02
N ALA A 144 32.53 14.01 -25.23
CA ALA A 144 31.76 13.36 -26.29
C ALA A 144 32.29 13.68 -27.70
N GLU A 145 32.81 14.89 -27.91
CA GLU A 145 33.44 15.28 -29.17
C GLU A 145 34.78 14.55 -29.40
N ARG A 146 35.60 14.41 -28.36
CA ARG A 146 36.84 13.63 -28.41
C ARG A 146 36.59 12.16 -28.74
N ASP A 147 35.56 11.56 -28.14
CA ASP A 147 35.19 10.17 -28.41
C ASP A 147 34.71 9.97 -29.85
N LYS A 148 33.93 10.91 -30.39
CA LYS A 148 33.53 10.92 -31.80
C LYS A 148 34.75 11.03 -32.73
N ALA A 149 35.69 11.92 -32.44
CA ALA A 149 36.92 12.08 -33.23
C ALA A 149 37.78 10.79 -33.22
N ARG A 150 37.88 10.12 -32.07
CA ARG A 150 38.58 8.84 -31.94
C ARG A 150 37.95 7.74 -32.79
N LEU A 151 36.62 7.64 -32.78
CA LEU A 151 35.89 6.67 -33.61
C LEU A 151 36.10 6.92 -35.11
N VAL A 152 36.11 8.17 -35.54
CA VAL A 152 36.38 8.55 -36.95
C VAL A 152 37.81 8.16 -37.34
N TRP A 153 38.78 8.44 -36.48
CA TRP A 153 40.19 8.07 -36.72
C TRP A 153 40.39 6.56 -36.85
N GLU A 154 39.79 5.77 -35.97
CA GLU A 154 39.85 4.30 -36.04
C GLU A 154 39.21 3.77 -37.33
N LYS A 155 38.07 4.32 -37.75
CA LYS A 155 37.45 3.98 -39.05
C LYS A 155 38.37 4.30 -40.22
N TYR A 156 38.97 5.49 -40.23
CA TYR A 156 39.92 5.89 -41.27
C TYR A 156 41.14 4.95 -41.34
N LYS A 157 41.69 4.59 -40.19
CA LYS A 157 42.83 3.66 -40.07
C LYS A 157 42.47 2.25 -40.59
N ALA A 158 41.27 1.76 -40.29
CA ALA A 158 40.77 0.48 -40.80
C ALA A 158 40.63 0.49 -42.33
N ILE A 159 40.04 1.56 -42.91
CA ILE A 159 39.91 1.73 -44.36
C ILE A 159 41.28 1.75 -45.05
N LYS A 160 42.24 2.50 -44.49
CA LYS A 160 43.60 2.56 -45.03
C LYS A 160 44.30 1.20 -45.01
N LYS A 161 44.11 0.42 -43.93
CA LYS A 161 44.64 -0.95 -43.80
C LYS A 161 44.03 -1.90 -44.83
N GLN A 162 42.72 -1.82 -45.06
CA GLN A 162 42.04 -2.62 -46.10
C GLN A 162 42.52 -2.27 -47.50
N LYS A 163 42.68 -0.98 -47.83
CA LYS A 163 43.23 -0.55 -49.12
C LYS A 163 44.64 -1.10 -49.36
N LYS A 164 45.50 -1.09 -48.33
CA LYS A 164 46.85 -1.68 -48.40
C LYS A 164 46.82 -3.19 -48.67
N ARG A 165 45.92 -3.94 -48.02
CA ARG A 165 45.76 -5.39 -48.24
C ARG A 165 45.28 -5.69 -49.66
N LYS A 166 44.26 -4.98 -50.15
CA LYS A 166 43.76 -5.13 -51.52
C LYS A 166 44.83 -4.80 -52.57
N ALA A 167 45.65 -3.78 -52.34
CA ALA A 167 46.76 -3.44 -53.24
C ALA A 167 47.86 -4.52 -53.26
N ALA A 168 48.15 -5.15 -52.12
CA ALA A 168 49.09 -6.28 -52.05
C ALA A 168 48.54 -7.56 -52.71
N GLU A 169 47.23 -7.82 -52.57
CA GLU A 169 46.57 -8.94 -53.26
C GLU A 169 46.61 -8.74 -54.79
N LEU A 170 46.32 -7.53 -55.28
CA LEU A 170 46.42 -7.15 -56.71
C LEU A 170 47.86 -7.22 -57.25
N SER A 171 48.89 -6.94 -56.44
CA SER A 171 50.28 -7.13 -56.86
C SER A 171 50.74 -8.59 -56.82
N SER A 172 50.07 -9.44 -56.04
CA SER A 172 50.38 -10.88 -55.94
C SER A 172 49.75 -11.74 -57.04
N SER A 173 48.72 -11.22 -57.74
CA SER A 173 48.08 -11.90 -58.88
C SER A 173 48.73 -11.61 -60.23
N SER A 174 49.81 -10.83 -60.28
CA SER A 174 50.54 -10.45 -61.51
C SER A 174 51.93 -11.10 -61.59
N THR A 175 52.02 -12.40 -61.33
CA THR A 175 53.24 -13.19 -61.59
C THR A 175 52.86 -14.50 -62.29
N GLN A 176 52.37 -14.42 -63.53
CA GLN A 176 52.29 -15.57 -64.43
C GLN A 176 53.69 -15.83 -65.06
N THR A 177 54.36 -16.83 -64.50
CA THR A 177 55.10 -17.91 -65.16
C THR A 177 55.68 -17.68 -66.57
N LEU A 178 57.01 -17.60 -66.67
CA LEU A 178 57.76 -17.93 -67.90
C LEU A 178 58.15 -19.42 -67.88
N PRO A 179 57.89 -20.20 -68.94
CA PRO A 179 58.21 -21.62 -69.00
C PRO A 179 59.68 -21.88 -69.36
N ASN A 180 60.25 -22.87 -68.67
CA ASN A 180 61.62 -23.36 -68.78
C ASN A 180 61.80 -24.22 -70.05
N PRO A 181 62.78 -23.95 -70.94
CA PRO A 181 62.93 -24.71 -72.18
C PRO A 181 63.64 -26.06 -71.97
N ARG A 182 63.01 -27.09 -72.54
CA ARG A 182 63.31 -28.53 -72.52
C ARG A 182 64.76 -28.90 -72.87
N LYS A 183 65.37 -29.78 -72.06
CA LYS A 183 66.48 -30.66 -72.45
C LYS A 183 65.98 -31.72 -73.43
N ARG A 184 66.60 -31.80 -74.62
CA ARG A 184 66.42 -32.88 -75.61
C ARG A 184 67.23 -34.12 -75.18
N GLN A 185 66.59 -35.27 -75.05
CA GLN A 185 67.25 -36.57 -75.08
C GLN A 185 67.27 -37.07 -76.54
N MET A 186 68.43 -37.57 -76.99
CA MET A 186 68.62 -38.28 -78.25
C MET A 186 68.68 -39.79 -77.96
N PRO A 187 68.04 -40.64 -78.78
CA PRO A 187 68.18 -42.09 -78.67
C PRO A 187 69.37 -42.59 -79.50
N SER A 188 70.07 -43.60 -78.98
CA SER A 188 70.98 -44.50 -79.70
C SER A 188 70.60 -45.93 -79.37
#